data_AF-A0A1U7YYC7-F1
#
_entry.id   AF-A0A1U7YYC7-F1
#
_cell.length_a   1.000
_cell.length_b   1.000
_cell.length_c   1.000
_cell.angle_alpha   90.00
_cell.angle_beta   90.00
_cell.angle_gamma   90.00
#
_symmetry.space_group_name_H-M   'P 1'
#
loop_
_entity.id
_entity.type
_entity.pdbx_description
1 polymer ?
#
loop_
_entity_poly.entity_id
_entity_poly.type
_entity_poly.pdbx_seq_one_letter_code
_entity_poly.pdbx_strand_id
1 'polypeptide(L)'
;MAVAMTALSFSLSSVRPGSDARTHRRVGGGGRIKSGSTMKVKAMRIEKPLEELYNVGVERGVSAQRLEELGVQRWSVWKTGKCRLPWDWHVDQLVYIEEGEVRVVPEGSERFMRFVKGDLVRYPKWFEADLYFNGFYQERYRFRAYGDD
;
A
#
# COMPACT_ATOMS: atom_id res chain seq x y z
N MET A 1 9.33 -17.24 18.46
CA MET A 1 10.69 -17.46 17.91
C MET A 1 10.55 -17.37 16.40
N ALA A 2 11.24 -16.45 15.72
CA ALA A 2 11.24 -16.40 14.26
C ALA A 2 12.62 -15.93 13.78
N VAL A 3 13.16 -16.67 12.80
CA VAL A 3 14.50 -16.54 12.23
C VAL A 3 14.35 -15.95 10.84
N ALA A 4 15.12 -14.91 10.51
CA ALA A 4 15.14 -14.28 9.19
C ALA A 4 16.28 -14.85 8.34
N MET A 5 15.98 -15.30 7.12
CA MET A 5 16.98 -15.62 6.09
C MET A 5 16.81 -14.65 4.91
N THR A 6 17.89 -13.93 4.58
CA THR A 6 17.95 -12.93 3.51
C THR A 6 18.27 -13.57 2.15
N ALA A 7 17.55 -13.17 1.09
CA ALA A 7 17.87 -13.51 -0.30
C ALA A 7 18.36 -12.29 -1.11
N LEU A 8 19.32 -12.56 -2.01
CA LEU A 8 20.04 -11.60 -2.86
C LEU A 8 19.27 -11.30 -4.17
N SER A 9 19.40 -10.07 -4.66
CA SER A 9 18.79 -9.57 -5.89
C SER A 9 19.71 -9.69 -7.11
N PHE A 10 19.13 -9.95 -8.28
CA PHE A 10 19.77 -9.79 -9.59
C PHE A 10 18.90 -8.90 -10.49
N SER A 11 19.56 -7.92 -11.11
CA SER A 11 18.99 -6.91 -12.01
C SER A 11 19.45 -7.20 -13.43
N LEU A 12 18.60 -6.95 -14.44
CA LEU A 12 19.05 -6.84 -15.83
C LEU A 12 18.15 -5.91 -16.65
N SER A 13 18.78 -4.87 -17.23
CA SER A 13 18.20 -3.93 -18.20
C SER A 13 18.41 -4.42 -19.64
N SER A 14 17.59 -3.96 -20.60
CA SER A 14 18.00 -3.94 -22.01
C SER A 14 17.30 -2.86 -22.84
N VAL A 15 18.10 -2.30 -23.76
CA VAL A 15 17.95 -1.12 -24.63
C VAL A 15 17.45 -1.53 -26.03
N ARG A 16 16.86 -0.61 -26.82
CA ARG A 16 16.76 -0.74 -28.29
C ARG A 16 17.05 0.60 -29.02
N PRO A 17 17.75 0.60 -30.18
CA PRO A 17 18.10 1.81 -30.96
C PRO A 17 17.43 1.92 -32.36
N GLY A 18 17.47 3.15 -32.93
CA GLY A 18 17.57 3.57 -34.37
C GLY A 18 16.54 3.09 -35.41
N SER A 19 16.22 3.75 -36.54
CA SER A 19 16.82 4.87 -37.29
C SER A 19 15.96 5.25 -38.54
N ASP A 20 16.13 6.50 -39.00
CA ASP A 20 15.83 7.22 -40.27
C ASP A 20 15.18 6.57 -41.52
N ALA A 21 14.38 7.37 -42.26
CA ALA A 21 14.56 7.66 -43.71
C ALA A 21 13.59 8.75 -44.25
N ARG A 22 14.03 9.43 -45.32
CA ARG A 22 13.59 10.72 -45.90
C ARG A 22 12.83 10.57 -47.24
N THR A 23 12.09 11.64 -47.62
CA THR A 23 11.71 12.13 -48.98
C THR A 23 10.46 11.51 -49.65
N HIS A 24 9.60 12.18 -50.46
CA HIS A 24 9.57 13.47 -51.18
C HIS A 24 8.11 13.92 -51.50
N ARG A 25 7.94 15.18 -51.95
CA ARG A 25 6.69 15.96 -52.20
C ARG A 25 5.70 15.38 -53.23
N ARG A 26 4.41 15.74 -53.10
CA ARG A 26 3.53 16.28 -54.18
C ARG A 26 2.29 17.03 -53.64
N VAL A 27 1.77 17.92 -54.49
CA VAL A 27 0.83 19.03 -54.25
C VAL A 27 -0.62 18.69 -54.67
N GLY A 28 -1.60 19.34 -54.03
CA GLY A 28 -3.00 19.50 -54.44
C GLY A 28 -3.98 18.76 -53.51
N GLY A 29 -5.10 19.27 -53.03
CA GLY A 29 -5.84 20.52 -53.18
C GLY A 29 -7.24 20.27 -52.58
N GLY A 30 -7.85 21.29 -51.95
CA GLY A 30 -9.30 21.34 -51.66
C GLY A 30 -9.79 20.69 -50.35
N GLY A 31 -10.67 21.41 -49.65
CA GLY A 31 -11.58 20.84 -48.64
C GLY A 31 -11.37 21.32 -47.19
N ARG A 32 -11.83 22.53 -46.87
CA ARG A 32 -11.91 23.04 -45.50
C ARG A 32 -13.12 22.40 -44.80
N ILE A 33 -12.92 21.26 -44.13
CA ILE A 33 -13.88 20.70 -43.17
C ILE A 33 -13.36 21.04 -41.76
N LYS A 34 -14.15 21.81 -41.01
CA LYS A 34 -13.88 22.12 -39.60
C LYS A 34 -13.99 20.82 -38.80
N SER A 35 -12.88 20.13 -38.62
CA SER A 35 -12.76 18.98 -37.73
C SER A 35 -12.98 19.47 -36.30
N GLY A 36 -14.11 19.09 -35.71
CA GLY A 36 -14.37 19.29 -34.30
C GLY A 36 -13.22 18.69 -33.50
N SER A 37 -12.66 19.49 -32.59
CA SER A 37 -11.64 19.07 -31.65
C SER A 37 -12.15 17.85 -30.88
N THR A 38 -11.76 16.65 -31.32
CA THR A 38 -11.97 15.42 -30.56
C THR A 38 -11.18 15.59 -29.27
N MET A 39 -11.90 15.82 -28.15
CA MET A 39 -11.27 15.83 -26.85
C MET A 39 -10.65 14.45 -26.65
N LYS A 40 -9.31 14.41 -26.62
CA LYS A 40 -8.56 13.22 -26.26
C LYS A 40 -8.85 12.94 -24.79
N VAL A 41 -9.85 12.11 -24.50
CA VAL A 41 -10.10 11.61 -23.15
C VAL A 41 -8.87 10.78 -22.79
N LYS A 42 -7.95 11.37 -22.02
CA LYS A 42 -6.85 10.63 -21.41
C LYS A 42 -7.51 9.67 -20.42
N ALA A 43 -7.49 8.37 -20.74
CA ALA A 43 -7.88 7.34 -19.78
C ALA A 43 -6.99 7.50 -18.54
N MET A 44 -7.56 8.03 -17.47
CA MET A 44 -6.89 8.16 -16.18
C MET A 44 -6.85 6.76 -15.58
N ARG A 45 -5.65 6.15 -15.53
CA ARG A 45 -5.45 4.91 -14.77
C ARG A 45 -5.61 5.26 -13.29
N ILE A 46 -6.78 4.99 -12.74
CA ILE A 46 -6.99 5.04 -11.30
C ILE A 46 -6.36 3.75 -10.77
N GLU A 47 -5.11 3.83 -10.34
CA GLU A 47 -4.47 2.73 -9.62
C GLU A 47 -5.16 2.57 -8.28
N LYS A 48 -5.56 1.34 -7.94
CA LYS A 48 -6.17 1.06 -6.65
C LYS A 48 -5.19 1.42 -5.51
N PRO A 49 -5.70 1.96 -4.40
CA PRO A 49 -4.89 2.12 -3.19
C PRO A 49 -4.40 0.74 -2.72
N LEU A 50 -3.24 0.69 -2.07
CA LEU A 50 -2.65 -0.58 -1.63
C LEU A 50 -3.53 -1.27 -0.60
N GLU A 51 -4.18 -0.49 0.26
CA GLU A 51 -5.14 -0.94 1.25
C GLU A 51 -6.22 -1.81 0.60
N GLU A 52 -6.78 -1.38 -0.53
CA GLU A 52 -7.78 -2.16 -1.27
C GLU A 52 -7.17 -3.38 -1.95
N LEU A 53 -5.97 -3.23 -2.55
CA LEU A 53 -5.30 -4.32 -3.26
C LEU A 53 -4.96 -5.51 -2.35
N TYR A 54 -4.54 -5.22 -1.11
CA TYR A 54 -4.13 -6.21 -0.12
C TYR A 54 -5.21 -6.48 0.94
N ASN A 55 -6.42 -5.97 0.75
CA ASN A 55 -7.55 -6.13 1.68
C ASN A 55 -7.22 -5.69 3.13
N VAL A 56 -6.37 -4.67 3.27
CA VAL A 56 -6.03 -4.03 4.54
C VAL A 56 -7.06 -2.93 4.80
N GLY A 57 -7.86 -3.09 5.85
CA GLY A 57 -8.85 -2.09 6.25
C GLY A 57 -8.24 -1.01 7.12
N VAL A 58 -8.67 0.24 6.96
CA VAL A 58 -8.26 1.34 7.85
C VAL A 58 -9.45 2.24 8.20
N GLU A 59 -9.69 2.43 9.50
CA GLU A 59 -10.53 3.49 10.04
C GLU A 59 -9.60 4.59 10.59
N ARG A 60 -9.60 5.77 9.99
CA ARG A 60 -8.69 6.88 10.38
C ARG A 60 -9.33 7.77 11.44
N GLY A 61 -8.54 8.16 12.44
CA GLY A 61 -9.00 9.11 13.47
C GLY A 61 -10.17 8.57 14.29
N VAL A 62 -10.05 7.32 14.75
CA VAL A 62 -11.15 6.62 15.45
C VAL A 62 -11.58 7.37 16.71
N SER A 63 -12.89 7.53 16.89
CA SER A 63 -13.48 8.25 18.02
C SER A 63 -13.33 7.47 19.34
N ALA A 64 -13.30 8.19 20.46
CA ALA A 64 -13.21 7.57 21.79
C ALA A 64 -14.36 6.57 22.05
N GLN A 65 -15.58 6.92 21.63
CA GLN A 65 -16.75 6.04 21.73
C GLN A 65 -16.53 4.71 20.98
N ARG A 66 -16.01 4.77 19.75
CA ARG A 66 -15.72 3.57 18.96
C ARG A 66 -14.64 2.70 19.61
N LEU A 67 -13.62 3.30 20.20
CA LEU A 67 -12.57 2.58 20.94
C LEU A 67 -13.12 1.90 22.21
N GLU A 68 -14.06 2.54 22.89
CA GLU A 68 -14.76 2.00 24.06
C GLU A 68 -15.65 0.80 23.69
N GLU A 69 -16.47 0.94 22.63
CA GLU A 69 -17.30 -0.15 22.08
C GLU A 69 -16.46 -1.38 21.71
N LEU A 70 -15.30 -1.15 21.09
CA LEU A 70 -14.36 -2.21 20.73
C LEU A 70 -13.60 -2.79 21.94
N GLY A 71 -13.65 -2.11 23.09
CA GLY A 71 -12.93 -2.51 24.30
C GLY A 71 -11.42 -2.49 24.15
N VAL A 72 -10.87 -1.57 23.34
CA VAL A 72 -9.45 -1.51 22.96
C VAL A 72 -8.52 -1.51 24.18
N GLN A 73 -8.94 -0.90 25.29
CA GLN A 73 -8.17 -0.86 26.53
C GLN A 73 -7.79 -2.24 27.08
N ARG A 74 -8.56 -3.29 26.74
CA ARG A 74 -8.32 -4.68 27.17
C ARG A 74 -7.43 -5.48 26.21
N TRP A 75 -7.10 -4.93 25.05
CA TRP A 75 -6.27 -5.59 24.06
C TRP A 75 -4.81 -5.65 24.50
N SER A 76 -4.06 -6.59 23.92
CA SER A 76 -2.63 -6.75 24.15
C SER A 76 -1.88 -5.51 23.66
N VAL A 77 -0.82 -5.13 24.36
CA VAL A 77 0.03 -3.98 24.01
C VAL A 77 1.32 -4.47 23.39
N TRP A 78 1.75 -3.83 22.31
CA TRP A 78 3.07 -4.02 21.72
C TRP A 78 3.76 -2.68 21.51
N LYS A 79 5.09 -2.66 21.66
CA LYS A 79 5.92 -1.46 21.56
C LYS A 79 7.24 -1.77 20.89
N THR A 80 7.77 -0.78 20.17
CA THR A 80 9.11 -0.84 19.59
C THR A 80 9.73 0.55 19.43
N GLY A 81 10.99 0.58 19.05
CA GLY A 81 11.70 1.77 18.59
C GLY A 81 11.98 1.72 17.09
N LYS A 82 12.94 2.55 16.64
CA LYS A 82 13.37 2.57 15.24
C LYS A 82 13.93 1.22 14.81
N CYS A 83 13.25 0.52 13.91
CA CYS A 83 13.67 -0.77 13.39
C CYS A 83 12.94 -1.12 12.08
N ARG A 84 13.39 -2.22 11.44
CA ARG A 84 12.67 -2.90 10.36
C ARG A 84 12.38 -4.33 10.82
N LEU A 85 11.16 -4.80 10.59
CA LEU A 85 10.73 -6.15 10.97
C LEU A 85 9.98 -6.81 9.82
N PRO A 86 10.42 -7.99 9.32
CA PRO A 86 9.58 -8.81 8.47
C PRO A 86 8.44 -9.39 9.30
N TRP A 87 7.22 -9.39 8.75
CA TRP A 87 6.04 -9.84 9.46
C TRP A 87 5.08 -10.62 8.56
N ASP A 88 4.54 -11.70 9.10
CA ASP A 88 3.61 -12.62 8.46
C ASP A 88 2.37 -12.81 9.34
N TRP A 89 1.23 -12.33 8.85
CA TRP A 89 -0.06 -12.46 9.51
C TRP A 89 -0.70 -13.79 9.16
N HIS A 90 -0.60 -14.78 10.05
CA HIS A 90 -1.28 -16.07 9.85
C HIS A 90 -2.80 -16.04 10.13
N VAL A 91 -3.26 -15.01 10.84
CA VAL A 91 -4.65 -14.78 11.23
C VAL A 91 -4.99 -13.29 11.11
N ASP A 92 -6.29 -12.98 10.98
CA ASP A 92 -6.74 -11.59 10.95
C ASP A 92 -6.36 -10.88 12.26
N GLN A 93 -5.74 -9.72 12.13
CA GLN A 93 -5.33 -8.90 13.27
C GLN A 93 -6.00 -7.53 13.17
N LEU A 94 -6.54 -7.07 14.29
CA LEU A 94 -7.02 -5.71 14.46
C LEU A 94 -6.07 -4.95 15.36
N VAL A 95 -5.59 -3.80 14.89
CA VAL A 95 -4.53 -3.01 15.51
C VAL A 95 -5.00 -1.56 15.65
N TYR A 96 -4.91 -1.01 16.86
CA TYR A 96 -5.08 0.42 17.11
C TYR A 96 -3.73 1.05 17.44
N ILE A 97 -3.35 2.08 16.70
CA ILE A 97 -2.06 2.77 16.89
C ILE A 97 -2.24 3.88 17.93
N GLU A 98 -1.64 3.69 19.10
CA GLU A 98 -1.71 4.68 20.20
C GLU A 98 -0.67 5.79 20.01
N GLU A 99 0.50 5.45 19.46
CA GLU A 99 1.59 6.39 19.26
C GLU A 99 2.53 5.97 18.12
N GLY A 100 3.12 6.96 17.45
CA GLY A 100 4.09 6.76 16.38
C GLY A 100 3.45 6.51 15.01
N GLU A 101 4.24 5.91 14.13
CA GLU A 101 3.86 5.54 12.78
C GLU A 101 4.54 4.24 12.34
N VAL A 102 3.90 3.55 11.41
CA VAL A 102 4.45 2.37 10.73
C VAL A 102 4.27 2.54 9.23
N ARG A 103 5.32 2.19 8.47
CA ARG A 103 5.20 1.94 7.03
C ARG A 103 5.18 0.44 6.79
N VAL A 104 4.20 0.00 6.02
CA VAL A 104 3.99 -1.41 5.68
C VAL A 104 4.28 -1.58 4.20
N VAL A 105 5.32 -2.33 3.88
CA VAL A 105 5.71 -2.64 2.50
C VAL A 105 5.30 -4.09 2.23
N PRO A 106 4.20 -4.33 1.48
CA PRO A 106 3.81 -5.68 1.09
C PRO A 106 4.95 -6.38 0.36
N GLU A 107 5.06 -7.69 0.52
CA GLU A 107 6.07 -8.47 -0.18
C GLU A 107 6.00 -8.23 -1.71
N GLY A 108 7.17 -8.02 -2.32
CA GLY A 108 7.29 -7.77 -3.76
C GLY A 108 6.82 -6.39 -4.24
N SER A 109 6.39 -5.49 -3.35
CA SER A 109 5.91 -4.15 -3.71
C SER A 109 6.98 -3.08 -3.52
N GLU A 110 7.06 -2.12 -4.46
CA GLU A 110 7.84 -0.88 -4.30
C GLU A 110 7.04 0.23 -3.60
N ARG A 111 5.73 0.02 -3.41
CA ARG A 111 4.81 0.95 -2.76
C ARG A 111 4.59 0.52 -1.31
N PHE A 112 4.19 1.47 -0.45
CA PHE A 112 3.92 1.20 0.96
C PHE A 112 2.62 1.86 1.43
N MET A 113 2.01 1.25 2.44
CA MET A 113 0.95 1.86 3.24
C MET A 113 1.59 2.56 4.45
N ARG A 114 0.98 3.66 4.91
CA ARG A 114 1.41 4.38 6.11
C ARG A 114 0.24 4.52 7.07
N PHE A 115 0.47 4.09 8.30
CA PHE A 115 -0.48 4.19 9.40
C PHE A 115 0.14 4.94 10.55
N VAL A 116 -0.65 5.77 11.21
CA VAL A 116 -0.21 6.70 12.26
C VAL A 116 -1.11 6.61 13.47
N LYS A 117 -0.71 7.25 14.57
CA LYS A 117 -1.54 7.43 15.76
C LYS A 117 -3.01 7.75 15.42
N GLY A 118 -3.91 6.99 16.02
CA GLY A 118 -5.36 7.14 15.87
C GLY A 118 -5.98 6.29 14.75
N ASP A 119 -5.17 5.62 13.93
CA ASP A 119 -5.65 4.66 12.94
C ASP A 119 -6.00 3.31 13.62
N LEU A 120 -7.13 2.73 13.21
CA LEU A 120 -7.50 1.35 13.49
C LEU A 120 -7.36 0.54 12.19
N VAL A 121 -6.40 -0.36 12.17
CA VAL A 121 -5.97 -1.12 10.99
C VAL A 121 -6.38 -2.58 11.14
N ARG A 122 -6.97 -3.13 10.09
CA ARG A 122 -7.29 -4.56 9.97
C ARG A 122 -6.34 -5.18 8.95
N TYR A 123 -5.41 -5.99 9.42
CA TYR A 123 -4.55 -6.80 8.56
C TYR A 123 -5.23 -8.16 8.32
N PRO A 124 -5.37 -8.60 7.07
CA PRO A 124 -5.94 -9.90 6.77
C PRO A 124 -4.92 -11.00 7.04
N LYS A 125 -5.43 -12.21 7.27
CA LYS A 125 -4.62 -13.43 7.25
C LYS A 125 -3.92 -13.64 5.91
N TRP A 126 -2.80 -14.34 5.96
CA TRP A 126 -1.89 -14.65 4.86
C TRP A 126 -1.36 -13.41 4.14
N PHE A 127 -1.17 -12.33 4.91
CA PHE A 127 -0.53 -11.12 4.44
C PHE A 127 0.91 -11.12 4.92
N GLU A 128 1.84 -10.71 4.05
CA GLU A 128 3.26 -10.64 4.36
C GLU A 128 3.79 -9.25 3.99
N ALA A 129 4.53 -8.64 4.92
CA ALA A 129 5.10 -7.32 4.71
C ALA A 129 6.37 -7.07 5.53
N ASP A 130 7.21 -6.18 5.03
CA ASP A 130 8.22 -5.51 5.83
C ASP A 130 7.63 -4.29 6.53
N LEU A 131 7.78 -4.24 7.85
CA LEU A 131 7.40 -3.12 8.70
C LEU A 131 8.59 -2.20 8.94
N TYR A 132 8.41 -0.90 8.77
CA TYR A 132 9.42 0.11 9.05
C TYR A 132 8.90 1.10 10.10
N PHE A 133 9.64 1.21 11.19
CA PHE A 133 9.39 2.13 12.29
C PHE A 133 10.51 3.18 12.30
N ASN A 134 10.15 4.46 12.17
CA ASN A 134 11.12 5.56 12.13
C ASN A 134 11.48 6.10 13.53
N GLY A 135 10.76 5.70 14.58
CA GLY A 135 10.91 6.19 15.94
C GLY A 135 10.20 5.29 16.95
N PHE A 136 9.79 5.86 18.09
CA PHE A 136 8.96 5.15 19.06
C PHE A 136 7.59 4.81 18.44
N TYR A 137 7.11 3.60 18.70
CA TYR A 137 5.83 3.11 18.23
C TYR A 137 5.16 2.26 19.31
N GLN A 138 3.86 2.46 19.50
CA GLN A 138 3.04 1.69 20.42
C GLN A 138 1.67 1.42 19.80
N GLU A 139 1.23 0.18 19.91
CA GLU A 139 -0.07 -0.26 19.46
C GLU A 139 -0.77 -1.16 20.49
N ARG A 140 -2.08 -1.26 20.30
CA ARG A 140 -2.92 -2.28 20.91
C ARG A 140 -3.46 -3.19 19.85
N TYR A 141 -3.39 -4.49 20.07
CA TYR A 141 -3.80 -5.47 19.07
C TYR A 141 -4.63 -6.60 19.66
N ARG A 142 -5.52 -7.14 18.83
CA ARG A 142 -6.18 -8.43 19.06
C ARG A 142 -6.18 -9.25 17.77
N PHE A 143 -6.09 -10.56 17.93
CA PHE A 143 -6.36 -11.50 16.84
C PHE A 143 -7.86 -11.78 16.79
N ARG A 144 -8.44 -11.88 15.60
CA ARG A 144 -9.80 -12.40 15.44
C ARG A 144 -9.73 -13.92 15.32
N ALA A 145 -10.53 -14.62 16.11
CA ALA A 145 -10.68 -16.05 15.98
C ALA A 145 -11.66 -16.36 14.85
N TYR A 146 -11.59 -17.59 14.32
CA TYR A 146 -12.61 -18.10 13.42
C TYR A 146 -13.98 -18.11 14.13
N GLY A 147 -14.95 -17.37 13.58
CA GLY A 147 -16.32 -17.28 14.12
C GLY A 147 -16.70 -15.94 14.76
N ASP A 148 -15.80 -14.94 14.77
CA ASP A 148 -16.05 -13.61 15.37
C ASP A 148 -16.84 -12.63 14.45
N ASP A 149 -17.58 -13.11 13.45
CA ASP A 149 -18.31 -12.28 12.47
C ASP A 149 -19.72 -11.87 12.91
#